data_AF-A0A4R8ZYG7-F1
#
_entry.id   AF-A0A4R8ZYG7-F1
#
_cell.length_a   1.000
_cell.length_b   1.000
_cell.length_c   1.000
_cell.angle_alpha   90.00
_cell.angle_beta   90.00
_cell.angle_gamma   90.00
#
_symmetry.space_group_name_H-M   'P 1'
#
loop_
_entity.id
_entity.type
_entity.pdbx_description
1 polymer ?
#
loop_
_entity_poly.entity_id
_entity_poly.type
_entity_poly.pdbx_seq_one_letter_code
_entity_poly.pdbx_strand_id
1 'polypeptide(L)'
;MSDVSAILREKNRKGSPAHRTRCIRLMLVGSFIGLFAPIFGYLAGTIVRADVSIGGLEPLLFWMLIGMFIGMAGAGIAILGALQWVAGRHNLP
;
A
#
# COMPACT_ATOMS: atom_id res chain seq x y z
N MET A 1 19.54 -13.07 -24.93
CA MET A 1 18.37 -12.24 -24.50
C MET A 1 17.13 -13.09 -24.16
N SER A 2 17.04 -14.35 -24.62
CA SER A 2 15.92 -15.28 -24.36
C SER A 2 15.89 -15.88 -22.96
N ASP A 3 17.03 -16.04 -22.28
CA ASP A 3 17.07 -16.71 -20.97
C ASP A 3 16.49 -15.84 -19.84
N VAL A 4 16.70 -14.52 -19.88
CA VAL A 4 16.20 -13.59 -18.86
C VAL A 4 14.67 -13.53 -18.87
N SER A 5 14.06 -13.52 -20.07
CA SER A 5 12.61 -13.52 -20.20
C SER A 5 11.99 -14.84 -19.74
N ALA A 6 12.65 -15.98 -19.99
CA ALA A 6 12.22 -17.29 -19.48
C ALA A 6 12.25 -17.34 -17.94
N ILE A 7 13.33 -16.85 -17.31
CA ILE A 7 13.47 -16.79 -15.85
C ILE A 7 12.42 -15.86 -15.22
N LEU A 8 12.14 -14.71 -15.83
CA LEU A 8 11.08 -13.81 -15.36
C LEU A 8 9.68 -14.41 -15.51
N ARG A 9 9.46 -15.21 -16.55
CA ARG A 9 8.19 -15.91 -16.81
C ARG A 9 7.98 -17.05 -15.82
N GLU A 10 9.03 -17.76 -15.45
CA GLU A 10 9.00 -18.82 -14.44
C GLU A 10 8.83 -18.26 -13.01
N LYS A 11 9.51 -17.16 -12.68
CA LYS A 11 9.27 -16.44 -11.40
C LYS A 11 7.87 -15.85 -11.27
N ASN A 12 7.25 -15.41 -12.39
CA ASN A 12 5.87 -14.93 -12.42
C ASN A 12 4.83 -16.05 -12.62
N ARG A 13 5.24 -17.31 -12.70
CA ARG A 13 4.32 -18.44 -12.82
C ARG A 13 3.46 -18.54 -11.57
N LYS A 14 2.12 -18.51 -11.73
CA LYS A 14 1.15 -18.76 -10.66
C LYS A 14 1.49 -20.10 -9.99
N GLY A 15 1.78 -20.07 -8.68
CA GLY A 15 2.21 -21.24 -7.90
C GLY A 15 3.65 -21.21 -7.37
N SER A 16 4.52 -20.31 -7.87
CA SER A 16 5.90 -20.19 -7.36
C SER A 16 5.95 -19.60 -5.94
N PRO A 17 6.79 -20.11 -5.02
CA PRO A 17 6.95 -19.54 -3.68
C PRO A 17 7.39 -18.06 -3.71
N ALA A 18 8.09 -17.63 -4.76
CA ALA A 18 8.45 -16.23 -4.97
C ALA A 18 7.21 -15.33 -5.20
N HIS A 19 6.19 -15.85 -5.88
CA HIS A 19 4.92 -15.14 -6.12
C HIS A 19 4.10 -15.04 -4.81
N ARG A 20 4.16 -16.09 -3.97
CA ARG A 20 3.50 -16.16 -2.67
C ARG A 20 4.06 -15.11 -1.70
N THR A 21 5.39 -15.02 -1.57
CA THR A 21 6.07 -14.02 -0.73
C THR A 21 5.81 -12.59 -1.19
N ARG A 22 5.69 -12.37 -2.51
CA ARG A 22 5.39 -11.04 -3.07
C ARG A 22 3.96 -10.59 -2.76
N CYS A 23 2.97 -11.48 -2.84
CA CYS A 23 1.59 -11.17 -2.45
C CYS A 23 1.47 -10.81 -0.97
N ILE A 24 2.08 -11.59 -0.08
CA ILE A 24 2.05 -11.32 1.37
C ILE A 24 2.71 -9.98 1.68
N ARG A 25 3.86 -9.69 1.04
CA ARG A 25 4.52 -8.39 1.19
C ARG A 25 3.65 -7.24 0.71
N LEU A 26 2.95 -7.39 -0.41
CA LEU A 26 2.03 -6.37 -0.92
C LEU A 26 0.85 -6.15 0.02
N MET A 27 0.26 -7.22 0.57
CA MET A 27 -0.81 -7.14 1.58
C MET A 27 -0.34 -6.43 2.86
N LEU A 28 0.82 -6.81 3.40
CA LEU A 28 1.39 -6.23 4.61
C LEU A 28 1.75 -4.76 4.41
N VAL A 29 2.48 -4.44 3.35
CA VAL A 29 2.90 -3.06 3.07
C VAL A 29 1.69 -2.17 2.79
N GLY A 30 0.73 -2.65 1.99
CA GLY A 30 -0.50 -1.91 1.72
C GLY A 30 -1.32 -1.66 2.99
N SER A 31 -1.48 -2.68 3.85
CA SER A 31 -2.23 -2.53 5.11
C SER A 31 -1.52 -1.61 6.08
N PHE A 32 -0.19 -1.71 6.16
CA PHE A 32 0.62 -0.84 7.01
C PHE A 32 0.48 0.63 6.57
N ILE A 33 0.62 0.91 5.28
CA ILE A 33 0.43 2.26 4.75
C ILE A 33 -1.01 2.72 4.97
N GLY A 34 -2.00 1.87 4.69
CA GLY A 34 -3.42 2.18 4.86
C GLY A 34 -3.80 2.56 6.29
N LEU A 35 -3.24 1.86 7.27
CA LEU A 35 -3.52 2.09 8.68
C LEU A 35 -2.75 3.28 9.24
N PHE A 36 -1.45 3.39 8.92
CA PHE A 36 -0.58 4.38 9.55
C PHE A 36 -0.58 5.73 8.84
N ALA A 37 -0.85 5.81 7.53
CA ALA A 37 -0.83 7.10 6.81
C ALA A 37 -1.83 8.13 7.35
N PRO A 38 -3.09 7.77 7.70
CA PRO A 38 -4.02 8.71 8.34
C PRO A 38 -3.53 9.19 9.72
N ILE A 39 -2.95 8.28 10.51
CA ILE A 39 -2.40 8.57 11.84
C ILE A 39 -1.21 9.55 11.74
N PHE A 40 -0.30 9.32 10.78
CA PHE A 40 0.79 10.23 10.50
C PHE A 40 0.32 11.57 9.94
N GLY A 41 -0.74 11.58 9.12
CA GLY A 41 -1.37 12.83 8.64
C GLY A 41 -1.94 13.67 9.78
N TYR A 42 -2.61 13.03 10.74
CA TYR A 42 -3.07 13.69 11.97
C TYR A 42 -1.89 14.23 12.81
N LEU A 43 -0.85 13.41 13.02
CA LEU A 43 0.32 13.81 13.81
C LEU A 43 1.09 14.97 13.15
N ALA A 44 1.28 14.93 11.84
CA ALA A 44 1.89 16.03 11.10
C ALA A 44 1.03 17.31 11.19
N GLY A 45 -0.28 17.16 11.04
CA GLY A 45 -1.23 18.27 11.15
C GLY A 45 -1.29 18.93 12.52
N THR A 46 -1.03 18.18 13.60
CA THR A 46 -0.97 18.73 14.97
C THR A 46 0.37 19.40 15.28
N ILE A 47 1.47 18.93 14.68
CA ILE A 47 2.81 19.54 14.85
C ILE A 47 2.92 20.86 14.08
N VAL A 48 2.34 20.92 12.87
CA VAL A 48 2.33 22.14 12.05
C VAL A 48 1.32 23.12 12.66
N ARG A 49 1.83 24.13 13.38
CA ARG A 49 1.07 25.15 14.12
C ARG A 49 -0.19 25.62 13.37
N ALA A 50 -1.31 25.67 14.09
CA ALA A 50 -2.60 26.15 13.58
C ALA A 50 -2.63 27.64 13.19
N ASP A 51 -1.60 28.42 13.56
CA ASP A 51 -1.54 29.87 13.31
C ASP A 51 -1.26 30.24 11.84
N VAL A 52 -0.88 29.26 11.01
CA VAL A 52 -0.67 29.44 9.57
C VAL A 52 -1.72 28.67 8.80
N SER A 53 -2.69 29.38 8.23
CA SER A 53 -3.61 28.77 7.26
C SER A 53 -2.87 28.49 5.96
N ILE A 54 -2.85 27.22 5.53
CA ILE A 54 -2.29 26.81 4.25
C ILE A 54 -3.46 26.77 3.26
N GLY A 55 -3.61 27.82 2.44
CA GLY A 55 -4.64 27.88 1.40
C GLY A 55 -6.09 27.98 1.92
N GLY A 56 -6.31 28.54 3.12
CA GLY A 56 -7.64 28.68 3.72
C GLY A 56 -8.12 27.46 4.51
N LEU A 57 -7.34 26.38 4.56
CA LEU A 57 -7.60 25.21 5.40
C LEU A 57 -6.77 25.25 6.68
N GLU A 58 -7.34 24.73 7.77
CA GLU A 58 -6.57 24.41 8.96
C GLU A 58 -5.49 23.37 8.61
N PRO A 59 -4.24 23.55 9.08
CA PRO A 59 -3.15 22.60 8.85
C PRO A 59 -3.53 21.17 9.22
N LEU A 60 -4.28 20.99 10.32
CA LEU A 60 -4.77 19.69 10.75
C LEU A 60 -5.59 19.00 9.66
N LEU A 61 -6.57 19.70 9.09
CA LEU A 61 -7.44 19.17 8.04
C LEU A 61 -6.67 18.90 6.76
N PHE A 62 -5.75 19.79 6.38
CA PHE A 62 -4.92 19.63 5.18
C PHE A 62 -4.07 18.35 5.25
N TRP A 63 -3.33 18.17 6.34
CA TRP A 63 -2.46 17.00 6.52
C TRP A 63 -3.25 15.71 6.74
N MET A 64 -4.40 15.78 7.41
CA MET A 64 -5.31 14.63 7.56
C MET A 64 -5.88 14.20 6.22
N LEU A 65 -6.27 15.14 5.36
CA LEU A 65 -6.79 14.85 4.03
C LEU A 65 -5.73 14.16 3.16
N ILE A 66 -4.49 14.66 3.18
CA ILE A 66 -3.35 14.03 2.51
C ILE A 66 -3.13 12.61 3.06
N GLY A 67 -3.10 12.45 4.38
CA GLY A 67 -2.97 11.14 5.03
C GLY A 67 -4.07 10.16 4.63
N MET A 68 -5.29 10.65 4.42
CA MET A 68 -6.44 9.85 4.00
C MET A 68 -6.32 9.39 2.54
N PHE A 69 -5.86 10.25 1.63
CA PHE A 69 -5.58 9.85 0.24
C PHE A 69 -4.44 8.84 0.15
N ILE A 70 -3.36 9.05 0.91
CA ILE A 70 -2.25 8.09 0.97
C ILE A 70 -2.72 6.76 1.59
N GLY A 71 -3.53 6.83 2.64
CA GLY A 71 -4.13 5.65 3.27
C GLY A 71 -5.03 4.86 2.32
N MET A 72 -5.87 5.54 1.54
CA MET A 72 -6.68 4.94 0.47
C MET A 72 -5.83 4.24 -0.59
N ALA A 73 -4.74 4.87 -1.04
CA ALA A 73 -3.81 4.26 -1.99
C ALA A 73 -3.15 2.99 -1.39
N GLY A 74 -2.74 3.04 -0.12
CA GLY A 74 -2.20 1.89 0.61
C GLY A 74 -3.21 0.74 0.71
N ALA A 75 -4.45 1.04 1.08
CA ALA A 75 -5.54 0.06 1.13
C ALA A 75 -5.78 -0.60 -0.25
N GLY A 76 -5.74 0.18 -1.34
CA GLY A 76 -5.82 -0.34 -2.70
C GLY A 76 -4.71 -1.35 -3.01
N ILE A 77 -3.46 -1.06 -2.61
CA ILE A 77 -2.34 -1.99 -2.77
C ILE A 77 -2.57 -3.28 -1.94
N ALA A 78 -3.11 -3.15 -0.73
CA ALA A 78 -3.42 -4.30 0.13
C ALA A 78 -4.47 -5.21 -0.53
N ILE A 79 -5.54 -4.62 -1.06
CA ILE A 79 -6.62 -5.34 -1.77
C ILE A 79 -6.07 -6.02 -3.03
N LEU A 80 -5.22 -5.36 -3.81
CA LEU A 80 -4.58 -5.98 -4.97
C LEU A 80 -3.70 -7.17 -4.56
N GLY A 81 -2.95 -7.06 -3.46
CA GLY A 81 -2.20 -8.18 -2.89
C GLY A 81 -3.11 -9.34 -2.47
N ALA A 82 -4.26 -9.03 -1.86
CA ALA A 82 -5.28 -10.00 -1.46
C ALA A 82 -5.90 -10.73 -2.65
N LEU A 83 -6.28 -9.98 -3.69
CA LEU A 83 -6.83 -10.53 -4.91
C LEU A 83 -5.81 -11.40 -5.64
N GLN A 84 -4.53 -10.99 -5.69
CA GLN A 84 -3.47 -11.83 -6.26
C GLN A 84 -3.23 -13.11 -5.45
N TRP A 85 -3.36 -13.05 -4.12
CA TRP A 85 -3.28 -14.23 -3.25
C TRP A 85 -4.41 -15.23 -3.55
N VAL A 86 -5.65 -14.75 -3.63
CA VAL A 86 -6.83 -15.58 -3.95
C VAL A 86 -6.76 -16.11 -5.38
N ALA A 87 -6.44 -15.26 -6.36
CA ALA A 87 -6.33 -15.64 -7.78
C ALA A 87 -5.13 -16.56 -8.09
N GLY A 88 -4.14 -16.62 -7.20
CA GLY A 88 -3.02 -17.56 -7.25
C GLY A 88 -3.36 -18.96 -6.75
N ARG A 89 -4.60 -19.20 -6.27
CA ARG A 89 -5.03 -20.46 -5.62
C ARG A 89 -4.09 -20.91 -4.49
N HIS A 90 -3.37 -19.97 -3.86
CA HIS A 90 -2.48 -20.25 -2.72
C HIS A 90 -3.23 -20.63 -1.43
N ASN A 91 -4.56 -20.66 -1.49
CA ASN A 91 -5.49 -20.99 -0.42
C ASN A 91 -6.07 -22.41 -0.52
N LEU A 92 -5.68 -23.19 -1.54
CA LEU A 92 -6.04 -24.60 -1.65
C LEU A 92 -4.81 -25.44 -1.26
N PRO A 93 -4.98 -26.48 -0.42
CA PRO A 93 -3.91 -27.42 -0.05
C PRO A 93 -3.37 -28.18 -1.26
#